data_AF-A0AAU2G7D2-F1
#
_entry.id   AF-A0AAU2G7D2-F1
#
_cell.length_a   1.000
_cell.length_b   1.000
_cell.length_c   1.000
_cell.angle_alpha   90.00
_cell.angle_beta   90.00
_cell.angle_gamma   90.00
#
_symmetry.space_group_name_H-M   'P 1'
#
loop_
_entity.id
_entity.type
_entity.pdbx_description
1 polymer ?
#
loop_
_entity_poly.entity_id
_entity_poly.type
_entity_poly.pdbx_seq_one_letter_code
_entity_poly.pdbx_strand_id
1 'polypeptide(L)'
;MPVLRQITTCTEPSTVIVERRTPARDRPVDYRLEVCHRHRWLASAWTGRRDAEGAGGRCGTVTDYRPFAAIVQSHADMWLRALTTNAPEDHDGDLAAALRAGYEWITTSREPTGVAMALEHAARIAEATAAGTLQPAEGQLQVLAALSLAETLDAGARGA
;
A
#
# COMPACT_ATOMS: atom_id res chain seq x y z
N MET A 1 -0.01 -10.47 11.70
CA MET A 1 -1.41 -10.07 11.40
C MET A 1 -1.45 -9.52 9.99
N PRO A 2 -2.54 -9.71 9.23
CA PRO A 2 -2.67 -9.10 7.91
C PRO A 2 -2.76 -7.58 7.99
N VAL A 3 -2.33 -6.92 6.93
CA VAL A 3 -2.47 -5.47 6.71
C VAL A 3 -3.65 -5.27 5.76
N LEU A 4 -4.59 -4.43 6.18
CA LEU A 4 -5.73 -4.06 5.35
C LEU A 4 -5.40 -2.79 4.57
N ARG A 5 -5.50 -2.85 3.24
CA ARG A 5 -5.33 -1.70 2.34
C ARG A 5 -6.61 -1.45 1.57
N GLN A 6 -6.80 -0.21 1.14
CA GLN A 6 -7.95 0.21 0.34
C GLN A 6 -7.45 1.00 -0.88
N ILE A 7 -7.34 0.33 -2.02
CA ILE A 7 -6.68 0.90 -3.22
C ILE A 7 -7.64 1.61 -4.17
N THR A 8 -8.92 1.73 -3.79
CA THR A 8 -9.95 2.51 -4.49
C THR A 8 -10.88 3.19 -3.49
N THR A 9 -11.53 4.28 -3.87
CA THR A 9 -12.61 4.87 -3.06
C THR A 9 -13.98 4.26 -3.34
N CYS A 10 -14.10 3.47 -4.42
CA CYS A 10 -15.31 2.75 -4.80
C CYS A 10 -15.98 2.00 -3.63
N THR A 11 -17.29 2.14 -3.52
CA THR A 11 -18.13 1.49 -2.50
C THR A 11 -18.89 0.29 -3.03
N GLU A 12 -18.82 0.04 -4.34
CA GLU A 12 -19.48 -1.11 -4.97
C GLU A 12 -18.93 -2.43 -4.41
N PRO A 13 -19.79 -3.45 -4.25
CA PRO A 13 -19.35 -4.77 -3.86
C PRO A 13 -18.46 -5.38 -4.96
N SER A 14 -17.49 -6.17 -4.53
CA SER A 14 -16.63 -6.91 -5.42
C SER A 14 -17.42 -8.03 -6.12
N THR A 15 -17.08 -8.27 -7.38
CA THR A 15 -17.61 -9.38 -8.17
C THR A 15 -16.52 -10.39 -8.51
N VAL A 16 -15.25 -10.03 -8.26
CA VAL A 16 -14.07 -10.85 -8.49
C VAL A 16 -13.11 -10.65 -7.33
N ILE A 17 -12.50 -11.74 -6.88
CA ILE A 17 -11.34 -11.75 -6.00
C ILE A 17 -10.09 -12.14 -6.79
N VAL A 18 -8.94 -11.56 -6.43
CA VAL A 18 -7.62 -12.01 -6.87
C VAL A 18 -6.88 -12.52 -5.64
N GLU A 19 -6.62 -13.82 -5.59
CA GLU A 19 -5.90 -14.45 -4.48
C GLU A 19 -4.56 -14.99 -4.96
N ARG A 20 -3.49 -14.51 -4.33
CA ARG A 20 -2.16 -15.06 -4.52
C ARG A 20 -1.86 -16.00 -3.36
N ARG A 21 -1.82 -17.30 -3.66
CA ARG A 21 -1.38 -18.32 -2.73
C ARG A 21 0.13 -18.49 -2.80
N THR A 22 0.73 -18.86 -1.68
CA THR A 22 2.13 -19.27 -1.61
C THR A 22 2.20 -20.66 -0.98
N PRO A 23 3.15 -21.52 -1.37
CA PRO A 23 3.27 -22.87 -0.83
C PRO A 23 3.73 -22.92 0.63
N ALA A 24 3.97 -21.78 1.29
CA ALA A 24 4.37 -21.73 2.69
C ALA A 24 3.25 -22.23 3.63
N ARG A 25 3.58 -23.20 4.48
CA ARG A 25 2.63 -23.87 5.40
C ARG A 25 1.96 -22.92 6.38
N ASP A 26 2.69 -21.91 6.83
CA ASP A 26 2.25 -20.97 7.88
C ASP A 26 1.65 -19.67 7.30
N ARG A 27 1.74 -19.48 5.98
CA ARG A 27 1.15 -18.36 5.24
C ARG A 27 0.63 -18.90 3.91
N PRO A 28 -0.56 -19.53 3.86
CA PRO A 28 -1.05 -20.12 2.61
C PRO A 28 -1.47 -19.07 1.57
N VAL A 29 -1.70 -17.82 2.00
CA VAL A 29 -2.14 -16.70 1.17
C VAL A 29 -1.17 -15.55 1.39
N ASP A 30 -0.60 -15.01 0.30
CA ASP A 30 0.17 -13.76 0.34
C ASP A 30 -0.77 -12.56 0.42
N TYR A 31 -1.80 -12.52 -0.42
CA TYR A 31 -2.85 -11.51 -0.34
C TYR A 31 -4.13 -11.96 -1.03
N ARG A 32 -5.21 -11.26 -0.68
CA ARG A 32 -6.49 -11.29 -1.36
C ARG A 32 -6.92 -9.86 -1.70
N LEU A 33 -7.18 -9.59 -2.98
CA LEU A 33 -7.72 -8.33 -3.49
C LEU A 33 -9.18 -8.53 -3.92
N GLU A 34 -10.05 -7.58 -3.58
CA GLU A 34 -11.46 -7.55 -3.97
C GLU A 34 -11.72 -6.49 -5.03
N VAL A 35 -12.40 -6.84 -6.13
CA VAL A 35 -12.59 -5.94 -7.29
C VAL A 35 -14.02 -6.01 -7.83
N CYS A 36 -14.67 -4.87 -8.03
CA CYS A 36 -15.98 -4.79 -8.69
C CYS A 36 -15.86 -4.83 -10.23
N HIS A 37 -16.98 -5.02 -10.91
CA HIS A 37 -17.01 -5.08 -12.37
C HIS A 37 -16.42 -3.82 -13.06
N ARG A 38 -16.66 -2.63 -12.49
CA ARG A 38 -16.16 -1.35 -13.01
C ARG A 38 -14.64 -1.26 -12.93
N HIS A 39 -14.04 -1.78 -11.86
CA HIS A 39 -12.60 -1.70 -11.61
C HIS A 39 -11.86 -2.98 -11.95
N ARG A 40 -12.45 -3.89 -12.74
CA ARG A 40 -11.83 -5.16 -13.16
C ARG A 40 -10.43 -5.02 -13.77
N TRP A 41 -10.09 -3.84 -14.28
CA TRP A 41 -8.75 -3.54 -14.78
C TRP A 41 -7.68 -3.64 -13.68
N LEU A 42 -8.01 -3.33 -12.42
CA LEU A 42 -7.11 -3.50 -11.27
C LEU A 42 -6.61 -4.94 -11.17
N ALA A 43 -7.47 -5.93 -11.41
CA ALA A 43 -7.09 -7.33 -11.36
C ALA A 43 -5.96 -7.70 -12.34
N SER A 44 -5.64 -6.85 -13.32
CA SER A 44 -4.56 -7.07 -14.29
C SER A 44 -3.20 -6.61 -13.79
N ALA A 45 -3.15 -5.71 -12.82
CA ALA A 45 -1.90 -5.28 -12.18
C ALA A 45 -1.47 -6.23 -11.04
N TRP A 46 -2.35 -7.17 -10.65
CA TRP A 46 -2.11 -8.09 -9.54
C TRP A 46 -1.95 -9.53 -10.04
N THR A 47 -0.99 -10.24 -9.45
CA THR A 47 -0.73 -11.65 -9.78
C THR A 47 -1.58 -12.55 -8.90
N GLY A 48 -1.97 -13.72 -9.41
CA GLY A 48 -2.75 -14.69 -8.62
C GLY A 48 -3.94 -15.26 -9.39
N ARG A 49 -4.67 -16.14 -8.72
CA ARG A 49 -5.88 -16.75 -9.29
C ARG A 49 -7.03 -15.78 -9.12
N ARG A 50 -7.82 -15.62 -10.19
CA ARG A 50 -9.08 -14.88 -10.16
C ARG A 50 -10.22 -15.83 -9.88
N ASP A 51 -11.12 -15.44 -9.00
CA ASP A 51 -12.33 -16.21 -8.68
C ASP A 51 -13.50 -15.27 -8.41
N ALA A 52 -14.73 -15.76 -8.55
CA ALA A 52 -15.92 -15.06 -8.10
C ALA A 52 -16.43 -15.62 -6.76
N GLU A 53 -16.04 -16.85 -6.41
CA GLU A 53 -16.44 -17.48 -5.17
C GLU A 53 -15.88 -16.72 -3.96
N GLY A 54 -16.76 -16.33 -3.04
CA GLY A 54 -16.41 -15.55 -1.86
C GLY A 54 -16.21 -14.05 -2.12
N ALA A 55 -16.46 -13.52 -3.32
CA ALA A 55 -16.56 -12.08 -3.56
C ALA A 55 -17.78 -11.47 -2.83
N GLY A 56 -17.80 -10.13 -2.71
CA GLY A 56 -18.87 -9.37 -2.08
C GLY A 56 -18.42 -8.34 -1.04
N GLY A 57 -17.14 -8.30 -0.68
CA GLY A 57 -16.55 -7.21 0.10
C GLY A 57 -16.39 -5.94 -0.73
N ARG A 58 -15.80 -4.89 -0.13
CA ARG A 58 -15.67 -3.59 -0.81
C ARG A 58 -14.63 -3.67 -1.94
N CYS A 59 -14.96 -3.09 -3.10
CA CYS A 59 -13.99 -2.93 -4.18
C CYS A 59 -12.72 -2.23 -3.69
N GLY A 60 -11.55 -2.71 -4.12
CA GLY A 60 -10.23 -2.18 -3.77
C GLY A 60 -9.72 -2.62 -2.40
N THR A 61 -10.46 -3.42 -1.63
CA THR A 61 -9.95 -3.96 -0.38
C THR A 61 -8.87 -5.01 -0.67
N VAL A 62 -7.70 -4.86 -0.04
CA VAL A 62 -6.62 -5.84 -0.06
C VAL A 62 -6.35 -6.30 1.37
N THR A 63 -6.43 -7.60 1.60
CA THR A 63 -5.95 -8.23 2.83
C THR A 63 -4.58 -8.84 2.54
N ASP A 64 -3.52 -8.21 3.04
CA ASP A 64 -2.12 -8.53 2.71
C ASP A 64 -1.42 -9.20 3.90
N TYR A 65 -0.95 -10.42 3.69
CA TYR A 65 -0.26 -11.24 4.68
C TYR A 65 1.25 -11.29 4.45
N ARG A 66 1.75 -10.62 3.40
CA ARG A 66 3.17 -10.63 3.07
C ARG A 66 4.01 -9.98 4.19
N PRO A 67 5.31 -10.30 4.28
CA PRO A 67 6.21 -9.60 5.21
C PRO A 67 6.31 -8.12 4.89
N PHE A 68 6.65 -7.31 5.91
CA PHE A 68 6.78 -5.85 5.81
C PHE A 68 7.48 -5.38 4.54
N ALA A 69 8.69 -5.88 4.24
CA ALA A 69 9.46 -5.46 3.08
C ALA A 69 8.73 -5.71 1.75
N ALA A 70 8.01 -6.83 1.62
CA ALA A 70 7.27 -7.15 0.41
C ALA A 70 5.99 -6.29 0.26
N ILE A 71 5.38 -5.86 1.36
CA ILE A 71 4.27 -4.90 1.33
C ILE A 71 4.79 -3.51 0.94
N VAL A 72 5.89 -3.05 1.55
CA VAL A 72 6.56 -1.78 1.19
C VAL A 72 6.89 -1.75 -0.30
N GLN A 73 7.49 -2.81 -0.84
CA GLN A 73 7.76 -2.93 -2.27
C GLN A 73 6.48 -2.82 -3.10
N SER A 74 5.39 -3.45 -2.65
CA SER A 74 4.10 -3.32 -3.31
C SER A 74 3.57 -1.89 -3.35
N HIS A 75 3.79 -1.07 -2.31
CA HIS A 75 3.43 0.36 -2.36
C HIS A 75 4.35 1.13 -3.32
N ALA A 76 5.65 0.83 -3.28
CA ALA A 76 6.66 1.42 -4.17
C ALA A 76 6.28 1.24 -5.65
N ASP A 77 6.06 -0.01 -6.07
CA ASP A 77 5.83 -0.38 -7.47
C ASP A 77 4.49 0.12 -8.01
N MET A 78 3.46 0.16 -7.16
CA MET A 78 2.08 0.38 -7.62
C MET A 78 1.69 1.85 -7.75
N TRP A 79 2.15 2.70 -6.83
CA TRP A 79 1.69 4.09 -6.80
C TRP A 79 2.75 5.07 -6.32
N LEU A 80 3.57 4.70 -5.32
CA LEU A 80 4.49 5.65 -4.70
C LEU A 80 5.53 6.15 -5.70
N ARG A 81 6.23 5.24 -6.40
CA ARG A 81 7.25 5.62 -7.39
C ARG A 81 6.65 6.43 -8.54
N ALA A 82 5.44 6.07 -9.00
CA ALA A 82 4.75 6.80 -10.06
C ALA A 82 4.34 8.23 -9.62
N LEU A 83 4.01 8.41 -8.34
CA LEU A 83 3.61 9.70 -7.78
C LEU A 83 4.81 10.59 -7.46
N THR A 84 5.86 10.01 -6.87
CA THR A 84 6.95 10.78 -6.24
C THR A 84 8.28 10.68 -6.95
N THR A 85 8.42 9.81 -7.96
CA THR A 85 9.69 9.39 -8.57
C THR A 85 10.68 8.71 -7.61
N ASN A 86 10.30 8.49 -6.34
CA ASN A 86 11.15 7.94 -5.30
C ASN A 86 10.61 6.60 -4.79
N ALA A 87 11.50 5.62 -4.64
CA ALA A 87 11.27 4.36 -3.94
C ALA A 87 12.48 4.03 -3.05
N PRO A 88 12.35 3.10 -2.08
CA PRO A 88 13.46 2.74 -1.19
C PRO A 88 14.75 2.36 -1.93
N GLU A 89 14.64 1.71 -3.09
CA GLU A 89 15.78 1.30 -3.94
C GLU A 89 16.64 2.47 -4.43
N ASP A 90 16.05 3.65 -4.59
CA ASP A 90 16.78 4.84 -5.03
C ASP A 90 17.57 5.50 -3.88
N HIS A 91 17.38 4.99 -2.66
CA HIS A 91 17.93 5.50 -1.40
C HIS A 91 18.62 4.37 -0.61
N ASP A 92 19.32 3.46 -1.29
CA ASP A 92 20.06 2.33 -0.68
C ASP A 92 19.19 1.38 0.20
N GLY A 93 17.88 1.32 -0.09
CA GLY A 93 16.90 0.57 0.70
C GLY A 93 16.35 1.32 1.91
N ASP A 94 16.74 2.57 2.13
CA ASP A 94 16.23 3.43 3.20
C ASP A 94 14.82 3.94 2.86
N LEU A 95 13.83 3.33 3.52
CA LEU A 95 12.43 3.71 3.39
C LEU A 95 12.17 5.12 3.91
N ALA A 96 12.78 5.54 5.01
CA ALA A 96 12.51 6.86 5.59
C ALA A 96 13.04 7.97 4.68
N ALA A 97 14.23 7.78 4.12
CA ALA A 97 14.80 8.69 3.12
C ALA A 97 13.92 8.81 1.88
N ALA A 98 13.48 7.68 1.31
CA ALA A 98 12.60 7.67 0.15
C ALA A 98 11.25 8.36 0.39
N LEU A 99 10.65 8.15 1.58
CA LEU A 99 9.37 8.79 1.94
C LEU A 99 9.53 10.30 2.16
N ARG A 100 10.63 10.74 2.80
CA ARG A 100 10.95 12.17 2.95
C ARG A 100 11.16 12.83 1.60
N ALA A 101 11.97 12.24 0.73
CA ALA A 101 12.18 12.75 -0.62
C ALA A 101 10.86 12.82 -1.40
N GLY A 102 9.97 11.84 -1.23
CA GLY A 102 8.64 11.87 -1.82
C GLY A 102 7.73 12.97 -1.28
N TYR A 103 7.79 13.25 0.03
CA TYR A 103 7.09 14.39 0.64
C TYR A 103 7.59 15.73 0.08
N GLU A 104 8.91 15.92 0.04
CA GLU A 104 9.55 17.13 -0.50
C GLU A 104 9.18 17.31 -1.97
N TRP A 105 9.22 16.24 -2.77
CA TRP A 105 8.81 16.25 -4.17
C TRP A 105 7.39 16.80 -4.36
N ILE A 106 6.43 16.33 -3.56
CA ILE A 106 5.02 16.77 -3.68
C ILE A 106 4.85 18.22 -3.23
N THR A 107 5.61 18.66 -2.22
CA THR A 107 5.42 19.97 -1.56
C THR A 107 6.31 21.09 -2.11
N THR A 108 7.31 20.78 -2.95
CA THR A 108 8.27 21.75 -3.50
C THR A 108 7.61 22.97 -4.18
N SER A 109 6.41 22.84 -4.72
CA SER A 109 5.72 23.96 -5.40
C SER A 109 4.23 24.06 -5.09
N ARG A 110 3.75 23.37 -4.05
CA ARG A 110 2.32 23.27 -3.72
C ARG A 110 2.13 23.14 -2.22
N GLU A 111 0.95 23.56 -1.74
CA GLU A 111 0.55 23.27 -0.38
C GLU A 111 0.49 21.75 -0.12
N PRO A 112 0.83 21.30 1.11
CA PRO A 112 0.79 19.87 1.43
C PRO A 112 -0.61 19.29 1.29
N THR A 113 -0.73 18.24 0.47
CA THR A 113 -1.95 17.45 0.36
C THR A 113 -2.03 16.41 1.50
N GLY A 114 -3.20 15.80 1.69
CA GLY A 114 -3.33 14.68 2.64
C GLY A 114 -2.38 13.52 2.36
N VAL A 115 -2.06 13.27 1.08
CA VAL A 115 -1.05 12.26 0.68
C VAL A 115 0.34 12.68 1.17
N ALA A 116 0.73 13.93 0.94
CA ALA A 116 2.02 14.46 1.39
C ALA A 116 2.18 14.34 2.91
N MET A 117 1.16 14.73 3.68
CA MET A 117 1.17 14.62 5.15
C MET A 117 1.28 13.16 5.62
N ALA A 118 0.59 12.23 4.95
CA ALA A 118 0.71 10.81 5.28
C ALA A 118 2.10 10.24 4.99
N LEU A 119 2.75 10.67 3.89
CA LEU A 119 4.14 10.29 3.58
C LEU A 119 5.14 10.83 4.61
N GLU A 120 5.01 12.11 5.00
CA GLU A 120 5.85 12.71 6.04
C GLU A 120 5.67 11.99 7.39
N HIS A 121 4.43 11.65 7.75
CA HIS A 121 4.15 10.88 8.96
C HIS A 121 4.79 9.48 8.91
N ALA A 122 4.65 8.77 7.78
CA ALA A 122 5.28 7.47 7.58
C ALA A 122 6.82 7.54 7.66
N ALA A 123 7.43 8.59 7.10
CA ALA A 123 8.88 8.82 7.20
C ALA A 123 9.33 8.98 8.66
N ARG A 124 8.62 9.80 9.44
CA ARG A 124 8.91 10.01 10.87
C ARG A 124 8.81 8.73 11.69
N ILE A 125 7.82 7.87 11.42
CA ILE A 125 7.70 6.57 12.09
C ILE A 125 8.84 5.64 11.68
N ALA A 126 9.18 5.59 10.38
CA ALA A 126 10.27 4.76 9.88
C ALA A 126 11.62 5.15 10.53
N GLU A 127 11.89 6.45 10.67
CA GLU A 127 13.04 6.97 11.42
C GLU A 127 13.03 6.59 12.89
N ALA A 128 11.91 6.79 13.59
CA ALA A 128 11.79 6.44 15.00
C ALA A 128 12.05 4.93 15.21
N THR A 129 11.57 4.11 14.28
CA THR A 129 11.79 2.66 14.29
C THR A 129 13.27 2.32 14.04
N ALA A 130 13.91 2.96 13.06
CA ALA A 130 15.32 2.75 12.74
C ALA A 130 16.25 3.23 13.87
N ALA A 131 15.91 4.33 14.53
CA ALA A 131 16.61 4.87 15.69
C ALA A 131 16.37 4.06 16.98
N GLY A 132 15.48 3.06 16.95
CA GLY A 132 15.14 2.23 18.11
C GLY A 132 14.30 2.94 19.16
N THR A 133 13.72 4.10 18.86
CA THR A 133 12.81 4.82 19.76
C THR A 133 11.40 4.25 19.73
N LEU A 134 11.03 3.56 18.65
CA LEU A 134 9.80 2.80 18.50
C LEU A 134 10.12 1.30 18.33
N GLN A 135 9.30 0.43 18.94
CA GLN A 135 9.47 -1.02 18.82
C GLN A 135 9.31 -1.46 17.36
N PRO A 136 10.20 -2.32 16.80
CA PRO A 136 10.18 -2.67 15.37
C PRO A 136 8.84 -3.15 14.83
N ALA A 137 8.16 -4.05 15.55
CA ALA A 137 6.88 -4.59 15.11
C ALA A 137 5.77 -3.53 15.08
N GLU A 138 5.74 -2.65 16.09
CA GLU A 138 4.78 -1.56 16.18
C GLU A 138 5.05 -0.51 15.10
N GLY A 139 6.31 -0.11 14.93
CA GLY A 139 6.73 0.84 13.91
C GLY A 139 6.41 0.37 12.51
N GLN A 140 6.69 -0.89 12.19
CA GLN A 140 6.32 -1.47 10.89
C GLN A 140 4.81 -1.43 10.63
N LEU A 141 3.97 -1.76 11.64
CA LEU A 141 2.53 -1.68 11.51
C LEU A 141 2.04 -0.24 11.27
N GLN A 142 2.57 0.72 12.01
CA GLN A 142 2.20 2.13 11.87
C GLN A 142 2.65 2.71 10.51
N VAL A 143 3.85 2.36 10.02
CA VAL A 143 4.30 2.73 8.67
C VAL A 143 3.34 2.20 7.62
N LEU A 144 2.99 0.91 7.68
CA LEU A 144 2.09 0.31 6.69
C LEU A 144 0.67 0.92 6.75
N ALA A 145 0.18 1.26 7.94
CA ALA A 145 -1.08 1.97 8.10
C ALA A 145 -1.05 3.36 7.44
N ALA A 146 0.02 4.14 7.65
CA ALA A 146 0.21 5.45 7.03
C ALA A 146 0.32 5.34 5.49
N LEU A 147 1.06 4.36 4.97
CA LEU A 147 1.15 4.10 3.53
C LEU A 147 -0.20 3.67 2.92
N SER A 148 -1.00 2.88 3.65
CA SER A 148 -2.33 2.47 3.22
C SER A 148 -3.30 3.65 3.14
N LEU A 149 -3.20 4.59 4.09
CA LEU A 149 -3.96 5.83 4.06
C LEU A 149 -3.55 6.70 2.86
N ALA A 150 -2.25 6.87 2.65
CA ALA A 150 -1.71 7.63 1.51
C ALA A 150 -2.18 7.05 0.17
N GLU A 151 -2.11 5.72 0.00
CA GLU A 151 -2.61 5.00 -1.18
C GLU A 151 -4.10 5.24 -1.42
N THR A 152 -4.92 5.22 -0.35
CA THR A 152 -6.36 5.49 -0.46
C THR A 152 -6.64 6.92 -0.91
N LEU A 153 -5.91 7.89 -0.36
CA LEU A 153 -6.06 9.31 -0.69
C LEU A 153 -5.64 9.59 -2.14
N ASP A 154 -4.53 9.00 -2.59
CA ASP A 154 -4.07 9.09 -3.97
C ASP A 154 -5.07 8.46 -4.96
N ALA A 155 -5.59 7.28 -4.64
CA ALA A 155 -6.63 6.63 -5.44
C ALA A 155 -7.88 7.51 -5.59
N GLY A 156 -8.32 8.14 -4.48
CA GLY A 156 -9.44 9.08 -4.48
C GLY A 156 -9.19 10.30 -5.37
N ALA A 157 -7.99 10.87 -5.33
CA ALA A 157 -7.61 12.01 -6.18
C ALA A 157 -7.61 11.64 -7.68
N ARG A 158 -7.36 10.37 -8.02
CA ARG A 158 -7.39 9.86 -9.41
C ARG A 158 -8.77 9.40 -9.87
N GLY A 159 -9.80 9.43 -9.01
CA GLY A 159 -11.16 9.02 -9.34
C GLY A 159 -11.35 7.50 -9.46
N ALA A 160 -10.50 6.71 -8.78
CA ALA A 160 -10.58 5.25 -8.69
C ALA A 160 -11.46 4.79 -7.52
#